data_AF-A0A9Q8JK35-F1
#
_entry.id   AF-A0A9Q8JK35-F1
#
_cell.length_a   1.000
_cell.length_b   1.000
_cell.length_c   1.000
_cell.angle_alpha   90.00
_cell.angle_beta   90.00
_cell.angle_gamma   90.00
#
_symmetry.space_group_name_H-M   'P 1'
#
loop_
_entity.id
_entity.type
_entity.pdbx_description
1 polymer ?
#
loop_
_entity_poly.entity_id
_entity_poly.type
_entity_poly.pdbx_seq_one_letter_code
_entity_poly.pdbx_strand_id
1 'polypeptide(L)'
;MSEETLTEQLEQLVAMLPEGAENPVSIADIAARLNTNKRTITAWVAFLINHKGVPIGSRRSTPSGYYLITSDEERNNAIAPLTAQALEELKRAEKLRSIDLHTWRNNFNDNKKVTTGVRLNTRSCFVPYSRRSFPTDTVSTLKK
;
A
#
# COMPACT_ATOMS: atom_id res chain seq x y z
N MET A 1 -13.63 26.02 15.32
CA MET A 1 -12.52 25.98 14.34
C MET A 1 -12.91 26.92 13.22
N SER A 2 -12.25 28.08 13.13
CA SER A 2 -12.49 29.06 12.06
C SER A 2 -11.87 28.58 10.75
N GLU A 3 -12.50 28.91 9.63
CA GLU A 3 -12.11 28.48 8.28
C GLU A 3 -10.68 28.91 7.90
N GLU A 4 -10.22 30.03 8.46
CA GLU A 4 -8.88 30.58 8.29
C GLU A 4 -7.78 29.66 8.86
N THR A 5 -7.96 29.15 10.09
CA THR A 5 -6.99 28.25 10.74
C THR A 5 -6.77 26.94 10.00
N LEU A 6 -7.79 26.45 9.30
CA LEU A 6 -7.68 25.22 8.51
C LEU A 6 -6.84 25.46 7.25
N THR A 7 -7.00 26.62 6.62
CA THR A 7 -6.25 26.99 5.42
C THR A 7 -4.76 27.11 5.74
N GLU A 8 -4.41 27.76 6.84
CA GLU A 8 -3.02 27.86 7.32
C GLU A 8 -2.41 26.48 7.58
N GLN A 9 -3.15 25.56 8.20
CA GLN A 9 -2.67 24.19 8.45
C GLN A 9 -2.43 23.40 7.16
N LEU A 10 -3.28 23.60 6.14
CA LEU A 10 -3.11 22.98 4.82
C LEU A 10 -1.88 23.52 4.10
N GLU A 11 -1.65 24.83 4.14
CA GLU A 11 -0.47 25.47 3.57
C GLU A 11 0.81 25.01 4.27
N GLN A 12 0.80 24.96 5.61
CA GLN A 12 1.91 24.42 6.40
C GLN A 12 2.19 22.95 6.06
N LEU A 13 1.16 22.14 5.85
CA LEU A 13 1.33 20.75 5.45
C LEU A 13 2.08 20.64 4.12
N VAL A 14 1.67 21.42 3.11
CA VAL A 14 2.34 21.43 1.79
C VAL A 14 3.78 21.90 1.92
N ALA A 15 4.04 22.96 2.71
CA ALA A 15 5.37 23.49 2.92
C ALA A 15 6.33 22.50 3.65
N MET A 16 5.80 21.55 4.41
CA MET A 16 6.60 20.49 5.06
C MET A 16 6.97 19.35 4.11
N LEU A 17 6.30 19.21 2.96
CA LEU A 17 6.55 18.12 2.03
C LEU A 17 7.79 18.40 1.18
N PRO A 18 8.77 17.49 1.13
CA PRO A 18 9.92 17.62 0.27
C PRO A 18 9.56 17.31 -1.18
N GLU A 19 10.32 17.92 -2.08
CA GLU A 19 10.27 17.62 -3.51
C GLU A 19 10.96 16.29 -3.79
N GLY A 20 10.28 15.41 -4.52
CA GLY A 20 10.78 14.11 -4.95
C GLY A 20 10.65 12.97 -3.93
N ALA A 21 10.68 11.74 -4.42
CA ALA A 21 10.42 10.52 -3.66
C ALA A 21 11.63 10.00 -2.85
N GLU A 22 12.74 10.73 -2.84
CA GLU A 22 13.99 10.33 -2.17
C GLU A 22 13.88 10.44 -0.64
N ASN A 23 13.31 11.54 -0.14
CA ASN A 23 13.23 11.84 1.29
C ASN A 23 11.80 12.07 1.78
N PRO A 24 10.85 11.14 1.56
CA PRO A 24 9.45 11.35 1.92
C PRO A 24 9.27 11.50 3.43
N VAL A 25 8.33 12.36 3.84
CA VAL A 25 8.04 12.63 5.25
C VAL A 25 6.94 11.69 5.73
N SER A 26 7.18 11.05 6.88
CA SER A 26 6.22 10.10 7.44
C SER A 26 4.97 10.81 7.95
N ILE A 27 3.82 10.12 7.88
CA ILE A 27 2.55 10.63 8.41
C ILE A 27 2.64 10.91 9.91
N ALA A 28 3.46 10.13 10.63
CA ALA A 28 3.66 10.32 12.06
C ALA A 28 4.38 11.64 12.37
N ASP A 29 5.39 11.99 11.57
CA ASP A 29 6.14 13.24 11.74
C ASP A 29 5.28 14.47 11.43
N ILE A 30 4.49 14.40 10.36
CA ILE A 30 3.54 15.47 9.99
C ILE A 30 2.49 15.65 11.10
N ALA A 31 1.92 14.55 11.58
CA ALA A 31 0.92 14.57 12.65
C ALA A 31 1.47 15.16 13.96
N ALA A 32 2.72 14.84 14.31
CA ALA A 32 3.39 15.40 15.48
C ALA A 32 3.64 16.92 15.33
N ARG A 33 4.07 17.37 14.15
CA ARG A 33 4.34 18.81 13.89
C ARG A 33 3.08 19.65 13.85
N LEU A 34 2.00 19.13 13.26
CA LEU A 34 0.71 19.82 13.15
C LEU A 34 -0.23 19.56 14.35
N ASN A 35 0.26 18.85 15.38
CA ASN A 35 -0.48 18.47 16.57
C ASN A 35 -1.88 17.88 16.27
N THR A 36 -1.92 16.97 15.30
CA THR A 36 -3.17 16.40 14.75
C THR A 36 -3.09 14.88 14.64
N ASN A 37 -4.17 14.24 14.19
CA ASN A 37 -4.23 12.80 14.00
C ASN A 37 -3.82 12.40 12.57
N LYS A 38 -3.16 11.25 12.43
CA LYS A 38 -2.84 10.61 11.13
C LYS A 38 -4.06 10.54 10.20
N ARG A 39 -5.25 10.26 10.73
CA ARG A 39 -6.50 10.22 9.94
C ARG A 39 -6.84 11.58 9.32
N THR A 40 -6.62 12.66 10.06
CA THR A 40 -6.84 14.02 9.60
C THR A 40 -5.84 14.39 8.50
N ILE A 41 -4.57 14.02 8.66
CA ILE A 41 -3.54 14.22 7.62
C ILE A 41 -3.93 13.53 6.32
N THR A 42 -4.35 12.26 6.36
CA THR A 42 -4.79 11.55 5.15
C THR A 42 -5.98 12.23 4.48
N ALA A 43 -6.93 12.75 5.26
CA ALA A 43 -8.08 13.49 4.73
C ALA A 43 -7.65 14.83 4.08
N TRP A 44 -6.73 15.55 4.71
CA TRP A 44 -6.17 16.79 4.17
C TRP A 44 -5.37 16.56 2.89
N VAL A 45 -4.55 15.52 2.83
CA VAL A 45 -3.83 15.14 1.60
C VAL A 45 -4.81 14.82 0.47
N ALA A 46 -5.86 14.03 0.74
CA ALA A 46 -6.89 13.74 -0.25
C ALA A 46 -7.61 15.03 -0.71
N PHE A 47 -7.90 15.94 0.21
CA PHE A 47 -8.50 17.23 -0.10
C PHE A 47 -7.60 18.09 -1.00
N LEU A 48 -6.30 18.16 -0.69
CA LEU A 48 -5.30 18.91 -1.46
C LEU A 48 -5.17 18.38 -2.89
N ILE A 49 -5.17 17.05 -3.07
CA ILE A 49 -5.13 16.43 -4.39
C ILE A 49 -6.42 16.72 -5.17
N ASN A 50 -7.59 16.46 -4.57
CA ASN A 50 -8.87 16.49 -5.29
C ASN A 50 -9.42 17.91 -5.54
N HIS A 51 -9.17 18.86 -4.63
CA HIS A 51 -9.77 20.20 -4.69
C HIS A 51 -8.77 21.31 -4.99
N LYS A 52 -7.50 21.15 -4.60
CA LYS A 52 -6.46 22.16 -4.82
C LYS A 52 -5.47 21.78 -5.93
N GLY A 53 -5.51 20.53 -6.42
CA GLY A 53 -4.65 20.06 -7.51
C GLY A 53 -3.17 19.94 -7.12
N VAL A 54 -2.87 19.80 -5.83
CA VAL A 54 -1.47 19.68 -5.37
C VAL A 54 -0.96 18.27 -5.71
N PRO A 55 0.16 18.14 -6.45
CA PRO A 55 0.67 16.84 -6.88
C PRO A 55 1.42 16.15 -5.74
N ILE A 56 0.68 15.47 -4.86
CA ILE A 56 1.23 14.76 -3.71
C ILE A 56 1.32 13.26 -4.01
N GLY A 57 2.53 12.72 -3.94
CA GLY A 57 2.81 11.30 -4.03
C GLY A 57 2.83 10.64 -2.65
N SER A 58 2.58 9.33 -2.62
CA SER A 58 2.78 8.52 -1.41
C SER A 58 3.63 7.32 -1.73
N ARG A 59 4.59 7.00 -0.85
CA ARG A 59 5.45 5.83 -0.99
C ARG A 59 5.19 4.86 0.16
N ARG A 60 4.91 3.60 -0.19
CA ARG A 60 4.68 2.52 0.79
C ARG A 60 5.96 1.76 1.15
N SER A 61 6.99 1.81 0.29
CA SER A 61 8.31 1.22 0.56
C SER A 61 9.16 2.15 1.42
N THR A 62 10.03 1.61 2.28
CA THR A 62 10.93 2.40 3.12
C THR A 62 11.91 3.23 2.27
N PRO A 63 12.09 4.53 2.52
CA PRO A 63 11.36 5.38 3.47
C PRO A 63 9.91 5.63 3.03
N SER A 64 8.95 5.41 3.93
CA SER A 64 7.52 5.55 3.65
C SER A 64 7.00 6.91 4.06
N GLY A 65 6.22 7.57 3.20
CA GLY A 65 5.68 8.89 3.50
C GLY A 65 5.08 9.60 2.31
N TYR A 66 4.81 10.88 2.50
CA TYR A 66 4.32 11.80 1.48
C TYR A 66 5.46 12.69 0.95
N TYR A 67 5.34 13.08 -0.31
CA TYR A 67 6.28 13.96 -1.01
C TYR A 67 5.56 14.70 -2.15
N LEU A 68 6.17 15.77 -2.64
CA LEU A 68 5.70 16.48 -3.84
C LEU A 68 6.28 15.82 -5.08
N ILE A 69 5.41 15.47 -6.02
CA ILE A 69 5.78 14.83 -7.28
C ILE A 69 6.43 15.88 -8.19
N THR A 70 7.65 15.61 -8.65
CA THR A 70 8.40 16.52 -9.54
C THR A 70 8.63 15.91 -10.92
N SER A 71 8.55 14.58 -11.05
CA SER A 71 8.75 13.83 -12.30
C SER A 71 7.49 13.08 -12.73
N ASP A 72 7.31 12.91 -14.05
CA ASP A 72 6.25 12.06 -14.61
C ASP A 72 6.43 10.58 -14.20
N GLU A 73 7.66 10.13 -13.95
CA GLU A 73 7.92 8.78 -13.44
C GLU A 73 7.32 8.61 -12.03
N GLU A 74 7.57 9.57 -11.14
CA GLU A 74 6.99 9.59 -9.79
C GLU A 74 5.47 9.66 -9.84
N ARG A 75 4.92 10.46 -10.77
CA ARG A 75 3.48 10.53 -11.02
C ARG A 75 2.92 9.16 -11.40
N ASN A 76 3.53 8.49 -12.37
CA ASN A 76 3.08 7.18 -12.83
C ASN A 76 3.18 6.12 -11.73
N ASN A 77 4.25 6.17 -10.94
CA ASN A 77 4.44 5.29 -9.78
C ASN A 77 3.37 5.53 -8.69
N ALA A 78 2.90 6.77 -8.52
CA ALA A 78 1.79 7.09 -7.61
C ALA A 78 0.43 6.66 -8.18
N ILE A 79 0.20 6.79 -9.50
CA ILE A 79 -1.06 6.45 -10.17
C ILE A 79 -1.27 4.95 -10.28
N ALA A 80 -0.24 4.18 -10.67
CA ALA A 80 -0.33 2.74 -10.92
C ALA A 80 -1.04 1.94 -9.79
N PRO A 81 -0.67 2.09 -8.50
CA PRO A 81 -1.36 1.36 -7.43
C PRO A 81 -2.80 1.83 -7.23
N LEU A 82 -3.12 3.09 -7.48
CA LEU A 82 -4.49 3.61 -7.38
C LEU A 82 -5.39 3.02 -8.47
N THR A 83 -4.91 2.97 -9.71
CA THR A 83 -5.62 2.36 -10.83
C THR A 83 -5.81 0.86 -10.60
N ALA A 84 -4.77 0.15 -10.15
CA ALA A 84 -4.87 -1.27 -9.83
C ALA A 84 -5.91 -1.54 -8.74
N GLN A 85 -5.93 -0.72 -7.68
CA GLN A 85 -6.91 -0.83 -6.60
C GLN A 85 -8.34 -0.57 -7.12
N ALA A 86 -8.55 0.48 -7.91
CA ALA A 86 -9.86 0.79 -8.49
C ALA A 86 -10.39 -0.35 -9.37
N LEU A 87 -9.52 -0.98 -10.17
CA LEU A 87 -9.89 -2.13 -11.00
C LEU A 87 -10.28 -3.35 -10.16
N GLU A 88 -9.54 -3.66 -9.09
CA GLU A 88 -9.88 -4.76 -8.19
C GLU A 88 -11.19 -4.51 -7.43
N GLU A 89 -11.45 -3.26 -7.02
CA GLU A 89 -12.72 -2.85 -6.41
C GLU A 89 -13.88 -3.00 -7.39
N LEU A 90 -13.69 -2.62 -8.66
CA LEU A 90 -14.69 -2.80 -9.70
C LEU A 90 -14.98 -4.29 -9.97
N LYS A 91 -13.93 -5.12 -10.11
CA LYS A 91 -14.09 -6.58 -10.26
C LYS A 91 -14.87 -7.17 -9.09
N ARG A 92 -14.59 -6.71 -7.86
CA ARG A 92 -15.32 -7.14 -6.66
C ARG A 92 -16.79 -6.72 -6.72
N ALA A 93 -17.09 -5.50 -7.12
CA ALA A 93 -18.46 -5.01 -7.27
C ALA A 93 -19.24 -5.83 -8.31
N GLU A 94 -18.65 -6.10 -9.47
CA GLU A 94 -19.26 -6.95 -10.51
C GLU A 94 -19.44 -8.40 -10.04
N LYS A 95 -18.46 -8.93 -9.30
CA LYS A 95 -18.60 -10.25 -8.69
C LYS A 95 -19.78 -10.29 -7.73
N LEU A 96 -19.91 -9.30 -6.84
CA LEU A 96 -21.03 -9.19 -5.91
C LEU A 96 -22.38 -9.11 -6.64
N ARG A 97 -22.46 -8.36 -7.75
CA ARG A 97 -23.67 -8.29 -8.59
C ARG A 97 -24.06 -9.65 -9.18
N SER A 98 -23.07 -10.46 -9.54
CA SER A 98 -23.31 -11.79 -10.13
C SER A 98 -23.67 -12.88 -9.11
N ILE A 99 -23.56 -12.62 -7.80
CA ILE A 99 -23.84 -13.63 -6.77
C ILE A 99 -25.36 -13.81 -6.63
N ASP A 100 -25.81 -15.04 -6.80
CA ASP A 100 -27.18 -15.42 -6.48
C ASP A 100 -27.39 -15.49 -4.96
N LEU A 101 -28.23 -14.58 -4.46
CA LEU A 101 -28.53 -14.40 -3.04
C LEU A 101 -29.29 -15.59 -2.42
N HIS A 102 -29.92 -16.45 -3.21
CA HIS A 102 -30.69 -17.59 -2.72
C HIS A 102 -29.86 -18.87 -2.63
N THR A 103 -28.90 -19.05 -3.55
CA THR A 103 -28.12 -20.30 -3.65
C THR A 103 -26.72 -20.21 -3.08
N TRP A 104 -26.15 -19.01 -2.89
CA TRP A 104 -24.74 -18.86 -2.46
C TRP A 104 -24.40 -19.61 -1.17
N ARG A 105 -25.33 -19.66 -0.20
CA ARG A 105 -25.11 -20.32 1.09
C ARG A 105 -25.00 -21.84 0.95
N ASN A 106 -25.84 -22.44 0.11
CA ASN A 106 -25.80 -23.87 -0.16
C ASN A 106 -24.55 -24.22 -0.95
N ASN A 107 -24.27 -23.46 -2.02
CA ASN A 107 -23.05 -23.61 -2.82
C ASN A 107 -21.78 -23.51 -1.95
N PHE A 108 -21.73 -22.58 -1.00
CA PHE A 108 -20.60 -22.44 -0.07
C PHE A 108 -20.42 -23.68 0.83
N ASN A 109 -21.53 -24.20 1.39
CA ASN A 109 -21.50 -25.38 2.24
C ASN A 109 -21.12 -26.66 1.49
N ASP A 110 -21.55 -26.80 0.24
CA ASP A 110 -21.23 -27.96 -0.59
C ASP A 110 -19.74 -27.95 -0.99
N ASN A 111 -19.19 -26.79 -1.35
CA ASN A 111 -17.76 -26.63 -1.59
C ASN A 111 -16.90 -26.99 -0.36
N LYS A 112 -17.38 -26.69 0.86
CA LYS A 112 -16.70 -27.09 2.10
C LYS A 112 -16.68 -28.62 2.27
N LYS A 113 -17.76 -29.32 1.95
CA LYS A 113 -17.84 -30.79 2.03
C LYS A 113 -16.91 -31.46 1.03
N VAL A 114 -16.85 -30.94 -0.21
CA VAL A 114 -15.91 -31.42 -1.23
C VAL A 114 -14.46 -31.28 -0.76
N THR A 115 -14.10 -30.13 -0.20
CA THR A 115 -12.73 -29.89 0.31
C THR A 115 -12.37 -30.79 1.50
N THR A 116 -13.36 -31.14 2.33
CA THR A 116 -13.17 -32.01 3.52
C THR A 116 -13.13 -33.50 3.14
N GLY A 117 -13.68 -33.89 1.98
CA GLY A 117 -13.66 -35.25 1.44
C GLY A 117 -12.41 -35.59 0.60
N VAL A 118 -11.56 -34.60 0.26
CA VAL A 118 -10.27 -34.85 -0.39
C VAL A 118 -9.29 -35.35 0.66
N ARG A 119 -9.20 -36.68 0.80
CA ARG A 119 -8.00 -37.31 1.37
C ARG A 119 -6.85 -36.95 0.41
N LEU A 120 -6.03 -35.98 0.77
CA LEU A 120 -4.79 -35.69 0.05
C LEU A 120 -4.00 -37.00 -0.02
N ASN A 121 -4.02 -37.65 -1.18
CA ASN A 121 -3.14 -38.78 -1.46
C ASN A 121 -1.74 -38.20 -1.71
N THR A 122 -1.05 -37.82 -0.64
CA THR A 122 0.38 -37.53 -0.69
C THR A 122 1.14 -38.85 -0.77
N ARG A 123 1.08 -39.49 -1.93
CA ARG A 123 2.09 -40.43 -2.40
C ARG A 123 2.77 -39.85 -3.63
N SER A 124 3.58 -38.82 -3.40
CA SER A 124 4.61 -38.40 -4.36
C SER A 124 5.73 -37.69 -3.60
N CYS A 125 6.82 -38.42 -3.41
CA CYS A 125 8.20 -37.97 -3.29
C CYS A 125 8.52 -36.89 -2.24
N PHE A 126 8.76 -37.36 -1.01
CA PHE A 126 9.58 -36.65 -0.03
C PHE A 126 11.05 -36.77 -0.45
N VAL A 127 11.61 -35.71 -1.04
CA VAL A 127 13.07 -35.56 -1.16
C VAL A 127 13.51 -34.67 0.01
N PRO A 128 14.27 -35.18 1.00
CA PRO A 128 14.72 -34.34 2.11
C PRO A 128 15.80 -33.36 1.62
N TYR A 129 15.49 -32.07 1.61
CA TYR A 129 16.47 -31.00 1.40
C TYR A 129 17.31 -30.86 2.68
N SER A 130 18.45 -31.55 2.71
CA SER A 130 19.47 -31.35 3.73
C SER A 130 20.12 -29.98 3.56
N ARG A 131 20.17 -29.25 4.69
CA ARG A 131 20.90 -28.00 4.99
C ARG A 131 21.89 -27.54 3.92
N ARG A 132 21.55 -26.46 3.23
CA ARG A 132 22.52 -25.65 2.47
C ARG A 132 22.86 -24.41 3.32
N SER A 133 23.98 -24.48 4.01
CA SER A 133 24.61 -23.34 4.70
C SER A 133 24.93 -22.25 3.68
N PHE A 134 24.57 -21.01 4.01
CA PHE A 134 24.97 -19.82 3.24
C PHE A 134 26.48 -19.61 3.39
N PRO A 135 27.27 -19.48 2.31
CA PRO A 135 28.60 -18.90 2.39
C PRO A 135 28.48 -17.37 2.48
N THR A 136 29.06 -16.80 3.53
CA THR A 136 29.33 -15.37 3.65
C THR A 136 30.61 -15.06 2.88
N ASP A 137 30.52 -14.39 1.75
CA ASP A 137 31.68 -13.80 1.09
C ASP A 137 31.94 -12.41 1.66
N THR A 138 33.07 -12.26 2.36
CA THR A 138 33.69 -10.96 2.63
C THR A 138 35.18 -11.02 2.27
N VAL A 139 35.49 -10.51 1.08
CA VAL A 139 36.62 -9.67 0.65
C VAL A 139 37.96 -9.77 1.41
N SER A 140 38.98 -10.24 0.66
CA SER A 140 40.39 -9.75 0.54
C SER A 140 41.23 -9.43 1.78
N THR A 141 42.42 -10.06 1.89
CA THR A 141 43.71 -9.35 2.10
C THR A 141 44.95 -10.26 1.93
N LEU A 142 45.82 -9.84 1.00
CA LEU A 142 47.29 -9.78 0.97
C LEU A 142 48.24 -10.65 1.85
N LYS A 143 49.40 -10.92 1.20
CA LYS A 143 50.79 -11.22 1.69
C LYS A 143 51.14 -12.69 1.98
N LYS A 144 52.06 -13.26 1.20
CA LYS A 144 53.52 -13.07 1.22
C LYS A 144 54.15 -13.54 -0.09
#